data_AF-A0A924W8F9-F1
#
_entry.id   AF-A0A924W8F9-F1
#
_cell.length_a   1.000
_cell.length_b   1.000
_cell.length_c   1.000
_cell.angle_alpha   90.00
_cell.angle_beta   90.00
_cell.angle_gamma   90.00
#
_symmetry.space_group_name_H-M   'P 1'
#
loop_
_entity.id
_entity.type
_entity.pdbx_description
1 polymer ?
#
loop_
_entity_poly.entity_id
_entity_poly.type
_entity_poly.pdbx_seq_one_letter_code
_entity_poly.pdbx_strand_id
1 'polypeptide(L)'
;MAEHIPHAPPAAPDSETIYPDAVPVPVRRRALQLVMFVVIVFALDRVVGLGLGAVITSSQYRYSKLYGGTIDADVAVVGNSRGYHSLFTPEMSRELGAPVYNLSMNGLGIDMLDVIISDYLDNNRPPKMILIEITAADIAPGSTIVSFQPFLGESSRLRQDLRTYHPLRYWTSEVFHSYRYNSPILEKSLLYLTK
;
A
#
# COMPACT_ATOMS: atom_id res chain seq x y z
N MET A 1 93.92 22.11 13.97
CA MET A 1 92.75 21.22 14.15
C MET A 1 91.61 22.10 14.63
N ALA A 2 90.63 22.39 13.76
CA ALA A 2 89.43 23.14 14.12
C ALA A 2 88.29 22.14 14.33
N GLU A 3 87.66 22.24 15.50
CA GLU A 3 86.64 21.33 16.02
C GLU A 3 85.31 21.59 15.30
N HIS A 4 84.79 20.58 14.61
CA HIS A 4 83.55 20.65 13.85
C HIS A 4 82.38 20.37 14.81
N ILE A 5 81.67 21.42 15.24
CA ILE A 5 80.46 21.28 16.07
C ILE A 5 79.29 20.90 15.14
N PRO A 6 78.61 19.77 15.36
CA PRO A 6 77.47 19.37 14.54
C PRO A 6 76.24 20.23 14.90
N HIS A 7 75.67 20.91 13.90
CA HIS A 7 74.39 21.60 14.03
C HIS A 7 73.26 20.58 14.21
N ALA A 8 72.51 20.69 15.31
CA ALA A 8 71.28 19.94 15.49
C ALA A 8 70.23 20.37 14.45
N PRO A 9 69.47 19.42 13.85
CA PRO A 9 68.42 19.76 12.91
C PRO A 9 67.32 20.60 13.58
N PRO A 10 66.68 21.52 12.84
CA PRO A 10 65.61 22.36 13.37
C PRO A 10 64.44 21.49 13.83
N ALA A 11 63.85 21.85 14.97
CA ALA A 11 62.66 21.20 15.51
C ALA A 11 61.55 21.16 14.46
N ALA A 12 60.89 20.01 14.30
CA ALA A 12 59.73 19.88 13.43
C ALA A 12 58.65 20.88 13.89
N PRO A 13 57.96 21.58 12.97
CA PRO A 13 56.90 22.50 13.34
C PRO A 13 55.83 21.74 14.13
N ASP A 14 55.47 22.30 15.28
CA ASP A 14 54.44 21.77 16.16
C ASP A 14 53.20 21.43 15.33
N SER A 15 52.75 20.18 15.42
CA SER A 15 51.54 19.71 14.74
C SER A 15 50.32 20.29 15.45
N GLU A 16 50.16 21.61 15.42
CA GLU A 16 48.89 22.25 15.71
C GLU A 16 47.87 21.65 14.74
N THR A 17 46.95 20.89 15.29
CA THR A 17 45.88 20.23 14.57
C THR A 17 45.13 21.26 13.72
N ILE A 18 45.31 21.18 12.40
CA ILE A 18 44.65 22.04 11.39
C ILE A 18 43.12 21.90 11.43
N TYR A 19 42.60 20.94 12.19
CA TYR A 19 41.18 20.75 12.39
C TYR A 19 40.71 21.49 13.65
N PRO A 20 39.88 22.53 13.52
CA PRO A 20 39.26 23.15 14.67
C PRO A 20 38.43 22.12 15.43
N ASP A 21 38.53 22.12 16.76
CA ASP A 21 37.71 21.28 17.63
C ASP A 21 36.23 21.44 17.28
N ALA A 22 35.53 20.32 17.13
CA ALA A 22 34.12 20.33 16.80
C ALA A 22 33.33 21.10 17.88
N VAL A 23 32.71 22.22 17.51
CA VAL A 23 31.90 23.03 18.44
C VAL A 23 30.81 22.13 19.04
N PRO A 24 30.76 21.96 20.37
CA PRO A 24 29.81 21.07 21.00
C PRO A 24 28.39 21.59 20.78
N VAL A 25 27.60 20.86 19.99
CA VAL A 25 26.18 21.18 19.78
C VAL A 25 25.40 20.78 21.04
N PRO A 26 24.60 21.68 21.66
CA PRO A 26 23.84 21.35 22.85
C PRO A 26 22.93 20.13 22.62
N VAL A 27 22.90 19.21 23.58
CA VAL A 27 22.10 17.96 23.51
C VAL A 27 20.63 18.26 23.18
N ARG A 28 20.07 19.33 23.75
CA ARG A 28 18.71 19.80 23.46
C ARG A 28 18.48 20.12 21.97
N ARG A 29 19.45 20.75 21.31
CA ARG A 29 19.36 21.09 19.89
C ARG A 29 19.38 19.83 19.02
N ARG A 30 20.22 18.86 19.36
CA ARG A 30 20.26 17.55 18.67
C ARG A 30 18.97 16.76 18.86
N ALA A 31 18.43 16.74 20.08
CA ALA A 31 17.16 16.10 20.37
C ALA A 31 16.01 16.73 19.58
N LEU A 32 15.94 18.07 19.54
CA LEU A 32 14.94 18.79 18.75
C LEU A 32 15.06 18.48 17.25
N GLN A 33 16.28 18.46 16.71
CA GLN A 33 16.51 18.09 15.31
C GLN A 33 16.05 16.67 14.99
N LEU A 34 16.31 15.72 15.89
CA LEU A 34 15.85 14.33 15.74
C LEU A 34 14.32 14.25 15.76
N VAL A 35 13.65 14.91 16.72
CA VAL A 35 12.18 14.94 16.78
C VAL A 35 11.60 15.57 15.52
N MET A 36 12.15 16.70 15.07
CA MET A 36 11.72 17.36 13.83
C MET A 36 11.90 16.45 12.61
N PHE A 37 13.03 15.75 12.50
CA PHE A 37 13.27 14.80 11.43
C PHE A 37 12.20 13.68 11.43
N VAL A 38 11.91 13.09 12.58
CA VAL A 38 10.88 12.07 12.73
C VAL A 38 9.51 12.60 12.30
N VAL A 39 9.13 13.79 12.77
CA VAL A 39 7.85 14.43 12.39
C VAL A 39 7.76 14.65 10.88
N ILE A 40 8.84 15.14 10.25
CA ILE A 40 8.89 15.36 8.80
C ILE A 40 8.73 14.03 8.04
N VAL A 41 9.40 12.97 8.46
CA VAL A 41 9.28 11.64 7.82
C VAL A 41 7.83 11.15 7.84
N PHE A 42 7.16 11.23 9.00
CA PHE A 42 5.76 10.83 9.11
C PHE A 42 4.83 11.74 8.30
N ALA A 43 5.06 13.06 8.32
CA ALA A 43 4.27 14.00 7.52
C ALA A 43 4.39 13.70 6.02
N LEU A 44 5.61 13.46 5.53
CA LEU A 44 5.86 13.07 4.14
C LEU A 44 5.18 11.74 3.79
N ASP A 45 5.28 10.74 4.66
CA ASP A 45 4.58 9.46 4.47
C ASP A 45 3.05 9.65 4.35
N ARG A 46 2.43 10.51 5.16
CA ARG A 46 1.00 10.82 5.03
C ARG A 46 0.68 11.50 3.71
N VAL A 47 1.48 12.47 3.29
CA VAL A 47 1.26 13.17 2.00
C VAL A 47 1.40 12.19 0.83
N VAL A 48 2.43 11.33 0.84
CA VAL A 48 2.61 10.30 -0.19
C VAL A 48 1.44 9.31 -0.17
N GLY A 49 1.02 8.85 1.00
CA GLY A 49 -0.11 7.94 1.14
C GLY A 49 -1.43 8.54 0.64
N LEU A 50 -1.67 9.82 0.87
CA LEU A 50 -2.84 10.52 0.31
C LEU A 50 -2.77 10.62 -1.22
N GLY A 51 -1.60 10.95 -1.77
CA GLY A 51 -1.39 11.01 -3.22
C GLY A 51 -1.63 9.66 -3.90
N LEU A 52 -1.07 8.58 -3.35
CA LEU A 52 -1.28 7.22 -3.86
C LEU A 52 -2.74 6.77 -3.73
N GLY A 53 -3.43 7.16 -2.65
CA GLY A 53 -4.85 6.91 -2.47
C GLY A 53 -5.67 7.56 -3.57
N ALA A 54 -5.44 8.85 -3.83
CA ALA A 54 -6.12 9.59 -4.89
C ALA A 54 -5.89 8.95 -6.28
N VAL A 55 -4.69 8.44 -6.54
CA VAL A 55 -4.36 7.73 -7.77
C VAL A 55 -5.16 6.43 -7.89
N ILE A 56 -5.24 5.65 -6.82
CA ILE A 56 -5.99 4.39 -6.85
C ILE A 56 -7.48 4.65 -6.99
N THR A 57 -8.04 5.59 -6.23
CA THR A 57 -9.48 5.88 -6.27
C THR A 57 -9.94 6.48 -7.61
N SER A 58 -9.06 7.18 -8.34
CA SER A 58 -9.36 7.70 -9.68
C SER A 58 -9.23 6.67 -10.80
N SER A 59 -8.62 5.51 -10.54
CA SER A 59 -8.43 4.44 -11.52
C SER A 59 -9.76 3.77 -11.93
N GLN A 60 -9.83 3.31 -13.17
CA GLN A 60 -10.92 2.46 -13.66
C GLN A 60 -10.77 0.98 -13.26
N TYR A 61 -9.77 0.65 -12.43
CA TYR A 61 -9.58 -0.70 -11.92
C TYR A 61 -10.78 -1.17 -11.09
N ARG A 62 -11.07 -2.48 -11.12
CA ARG A 62 -12.31 -3.04 -10.58
C ARG A 62 -12.58 -2.73 -9.11
N TYR A 63 -11.53 -2.77 -8.30
CA TYR A 63 -11.67 -2.50 -6.87
C TYR A 63 -11.68 -1.00 -6.56
N SER A 64 -11.03 -0.18 -7.39
CA SER A 64 -11.21 1.27 -7.34
C SER A 64 -12.67 1.65 -7.61
N LYS A 65 -13.31 1.00 -8.60
CA LYS A 65 -14.75 1.20 -8.85
C LYS A 65 -15.62 0.70 -7.70
N LEU A 66 -15.30 -0.47 -7.14
CA LEU A 66 -16.00 -1.05 -5.99
C LEU A 66 -16.03 -0.08 -4.81
N TYR A 67 -14.86 0.36 -4.35
CA TYR A 67 -14.75 1.24 -3.18
C TYR A 67 -15.08 2.70 -3.50
N GLY A 68 -15.00 3.11 -4.77
CA GLY A 68 -15.48 4.40 -5.23
C GLY A 68 -17.00 4.47 -5.43
N GLY A 69 -17.72 3.36 -5.30
CA GLY A 69 -19.19 3.31 -5.45
C GLY A 69 -19.68 3.58 -6.87
N THR A 70 -18.88 3.26 -7.88
CA THR A 70 -19.18 3.60 -9.29
C THR A 70 -19.59 2.39 -10.13
N ILE A 71 -19.82 1.23 -9.52
CA ILE A 71 -20.31 0.05 -10.23
C ILE A 71 -21.83 0.12 -10.32
N ASP A 72 -22.34 0.15 -11.56
CA ASP A 72 -23.75 -0.03 -11.87
C ASP A 72 -23.95 -1.34 -12.64
N ALA A 73 -24.42 -2.37 -11.95
CA ALA A 73 -24.60 -3.70 -12.51
C ALA A 73 -25.86 -4.38 -11.97
N ASP A 74 -26.50 -5.17 -12.82
CA ASP A 74 -27.64 -6.01 -12.44
C ASP A 74 -27.17 -7.39 -11.99
N VAL A 75 -26.01 -7.84 -12.48
CA VAL A 75 -25.36 -9.08 -12.05
C VAL A 75 -23.92 -8.80 -11.64
N ALA A 76 -23.58 -9.14 -10.39
CA ALA A 76 -22.20 -9.12 -9.91
C ALA A 76 -21.65 -10.55 -9.86
N VAL A 77 -20.46 -10.75 -10.41
CA VAL A 77 -19.74 -12.04 -10.39
C VAL A 77 -18.59 -11.93 -9.41
N VAL A 78 -18.51 -12.85 -8.44
CA VAL A 78 -17.44 -12.88 -7.43
C VAL A 78 -16.86 -14.29 -7.34
N GLY A 79 -15.54 -14.40 -7.23
CA GLY A 79 -14.85 -15.68 -7.37
C GLY A 79 -13.34 -15.56 -7.34
N ASN A 80 -12.65 -16.70 -7.48
CA ASN A 80 -11.19 -16.73 -7.55
C ASN A 80 -10.69 -16.65 -9.01
N SER A 81 -9.55 -17.29 -9.29
CA SER A 81 -9.01 -17.46 -10.65
C SER A 81 -10.00 -18.07 -11.64
N ARG A 82 -10.83 -19.03 -11.23
CA ARG A 82 -11.83 -19.66 -12.10
C ARG A 82 -12.92 -18.65 -12.48
N GLY A 83 -13.46 -17.91 -11.51
CA GLY A 83 -14.39 -16.82 -11.79
C GLY A 83 -13.78 -15.71 -12.66
N TYR A 84 -12.49 -15.42 -12.49
CA TYR A 84 -11.79 -14.40 -13.27
C TYR A 84 -11.57 -14.81 -14.74
N HIS A 85 -11.23 -16.07 -14.99
CA HIS A 85 -10.85 -16.55 -16.32
C HIS A 85 -12.00 -17.23 -17.09
N SER A 86 -12.98 -17.82 -16.40
CA SER A 86 -14.06 -18.59 -17.03
C SER A 86 -15.34 -17.80 -17.25
N LEU A 87 -15.53 -16.66 -16.57
CA LEU A 87 -16.77 -15.87 -16.64
C LEU A 87 -16.53 -14.54 -17.37
N PHE A 88 -16.71 -14.58 -18.70
CA PHE A 88 -16.50 -13.44 -19.59
C PHE A 88 -17.72 -12.51 -19.61
N THR A 89 -17.62 -11.37 -18.94
CA THR A 89 -18.76 -10.46 -18.71
C THR A 89 -19.38 -9.83 -19.95
N PRO A 90 -18.65 -9.47 -21.03
CA PRO A 90 -19.29 -8.89 -22.20
C PRO A 90 -20.27 -9.85 -22.88
N GLU A 91 -19.95 -11.15 -22.91
CA GLU A 91 -20.84 -12.17 -23.47
C GLU A 91 -22.03 -12.41 -22.55
N MET A 92 -21.79 -12.58 -21.25
CA MET A 92 -22.88 -12.72 -20.27
C MET A 92 -23.85 -11.54 -20.31
N SER A 93 -23.33 -10.31 -20.44
CA SER A 93 -24.15 -9.11 -20.52
C SER A 93 -24.99 -9.07 -21.79
N ARG A 94 -24.45 -9.55 -22.92
CA ARG A 94 -25.17 -9.67 -24.18
C ARG A 94 -26.31 -10.70 -24.09
N GLU A 95 -26.01 -11.90 -23.59
CA GLU A 95 -26.97 -13.00 -23.48
C GLU A 95 -28.09 -12.72 -22.47
N LEU A 96 -27.76 -12.06 -21.35
CA LEU A 96 -28.74 -11.71 -20.32
C LEU A 96 -29.50 -10.42 -20.62
N GLY A 97 -29.04 -9.61 -21.58
CA GLY A 97 -29.59 -8.27 -21.83
C GLY A 97 -29.50 -7.34 -20.62
N ALA A 98 -28.52 -7.56 -19.74
CA ALA A 98 -28.37 -6.84 -18.47
C ALA A 98 -26.89 -6.53 -18.20
N PRO A 99 -26.55 -5.43 -17.49
CA PRO A 99 -25.17 -5.10 -17.16
C PRO A 99 -24.58 -6.11 -16.16
N VAL A 100 -23.44 -6.70 -16.51
CA VAL A 100 -22.71 -7.68 -15.68
C VAL A 100 -21.34 -7.14 -15.31
N TYR A 101 -20.96 -7.25 -14.04
CA TYR A 101 -19.66 -6.82 -13.54
C TYR A 101 -18.93 -7.93 -12.80
N ASN A 102 -17.64 -8.13 -13.10
CA ASN A 102 -16.85 -9.22 -12.52
C ASN A 102 -15.79 -8.69 -11.53
N LEU A 103 -16.01 -9.02 -10.27
CA LEU A 103 -15.18 -8.74 -9.11
C LEU A 103 -14.25 -9.91 -8.74
N SER A 104 -14.28 -11.00 -9.50
CA SER A 104 -13.36 -12.13 -9.29
C SER A 104 -11.91 -11.70 -9.48
N MET A 105 -11.01 -12.32 -8.73
CA MET A 105 -9.58 -12.13 -8.89
C MET A 105 -8.84 -13.41 -8.48
N ASN A 106 -7.69 -13.62 -9.12
CA ASN A 106 -6.81 -14.74 -8.80
C ASN A 106 -6.46 -14.76 -7.30
N GLY A 107 -6.61 -15.93 -6.69
CA GLY A 107 -6.25 -16.17 -5.29
C GLY A 107 -7.27 -15.70 -4.26
N LEU A 108 -8.44 -15.18 -4.63
CA LEU A 108 -9.46 -14.83 -3.63
C LEU A 108 -9.96 -16.07 -2.87
N GLY A 109 -9.92 -15.98 -1.54
CA GLY A 109 -10.53 -16.96 -0.63
C GLY A 109 -11.92 -16.54 -0.19
N ILE A 110 -12.63 -17.47 0.45
CA ILE A 110 -14.03 -17.27 0.85
C ILE A 110 -14.23 -16.08 1.81
N ASP A 111 -13.23 -15.81 2.66
CA ASP A 111 -13.18 -14.65 3.54
C ASP A 111 -13.19 -13.34 2.74
N MET A 112 -12.37 -13.27 1.70
CA MET A 112 -12.34 -12.10 0.82
C MET A 112 -13.61 -11.93 -0.01
N LEU A 113 -14.27 -13.03 -0.38
CA LEU A 113 -15.56 -12.97 -1.07
C LEU A 113 -16.61 -12.30 -0.19
N ASP A 114 -16.68 -12.66 1.09
CA ASP A 114 -17.59 -12.05 2.07
C ASP A 114 -17.34 -10.54 2.20
N VAL A 115 -16.06 -10.15 2.33
CA VAL A 115 -15.68 -8.74 2.39
C VAL A 115 -16.08 -8.00 1.12
N ILE A 116 -15.73 -8.52 -0.06
CA ILE A 116 -16.02 -7.87 -1.35
C ILE A 116 -17.53 -7.74 -1.58
N ILE A 117 -18.31 -8.77 -1.26
CA ILE A 117 -19.77 -8.74 -1.41
C ILE A 117 -20.37 -7.71 -0.45
N SER A 118 -19.96 -7.74 0.82
CA SER A 118 -20.48 -6.80 1.82
C SER A 118 -20.12 -5.36 1.47
N ASP A 119 -18.87 -5.10 1.10
CA ASP A 119 -18.42 -3.76 0.73
C ASP A 119 -19.03 -3.31 -0.61
N TYR A 120 -19.35 -4.23 -1.52
CA TYR A 120 -20.13 -3.90 -2.72
C TYR A 120 -21.49 -3.36 -2.36
N LEU A 121 -22.23 -4.08 -1.50
CA LEU A 121 -23.58 -3.74 -1.08
C LEU A 121 -23.63 -2.42 -0.28
N ASP A 122 -22.57 -2.11 0.45
CA ASP A 122 -22.46 -0.85 1.20
C ASP A 122 -22.17 0.37 0.30
N ASN A 123 -21.40 0.19 -0.78
CA ASN A 123 -20.88 1.30 -1.59
C ASN A 123 -21.56 1.49 -2.95
N ASN A 124 -22.22 0.47 -3.50
CA ASN A 124 -22.74 0.48 -4.87
C ASN A 124 -24.25 0.19 -4.87
N ARG A 125 -24.90 0.41 -6.02
CA ARG A 125 -26.28 -0.03 -6.21
C ARG A 125 -26.36 -1.55 -6.02
N PRO A 126 -27.25 -2.08 -5.16
CA PRO A 126 -27.41 -3.52 -5.01
C PRO A 126 -27.75 -4.19 -6.36
N PRO A 127 -27.09 -5.31 -6.70
CA PRO A 127 -27.37 -6.01 -7.94
C PRO A 127 -28.64 -6.84 -7.76
N LYS A 128 -29.26 -7.24 -8.87
CA LYS A 128 -30.41 -8.17 -8.84
C LYS A 128 -29.96 -9.59 -8.55
N MET A 129 -28.72 -9.93 -8.88
CA MET A 129 -28.12 -11.25 -8.70
C MET A 129 -26.63 -11.15 -8.38
N ILE A 130 -26.16 -11.99 -7.46
CA ILE A 130 -24.73 -12.24 -7.23
C ILE A 130 -24.44 -13.67 -7.63
N LEU A 131 -23.56 -13.85 -8.62
CA LEU A 131 -23.03 -15.15 -9.02
C LEU A 131 -21.74 -15.41 -8.24
N ILE A 132 -21.76 -16.40 -7.36
CA ILE A 132 -20.61 -16.78 -6.55
C ILE A 132 -19.97 -18.03 -7.15
N GLU A 133 -18.71 -17.89 -7.56
CA GLU A 133 -17.88 -19.01 -7.98
C GLU A 133 -17.24 -19.65 -6.72
N ILE A 134 -17.68 -20.86 -6.40
CA ILE A 134 -17.52 -21.47 -5.07
C ILE A 134 -16.11 -21.99 -4.76
N THR A 135 -15.24 -22.14 -5.75
CA THR A 135 -13.92 -22.75 -5.51
C THR A 135 -12.96 -21.85 -4.74
N ALA A 136 -13.35 -20.60 -4.47
CA ALA A 136 -12.69 -19.77 -3.47
C ALA A 136 -12.71 -20.41 -2.06
N ALA A 137 -13.59 -21.38 -1.80
CA ALA A 137 -13.63 -22.16 -0.56
C ALA A 137 -12.37 -23.01 -0.32
N ASP A 138 -11.61 -23.36 -1.37
CA ASP A 138 -10.38 -24.15 -1.24
C ASP A 138 -9.16 -23.32 -0.81
N ILE A 139 -9.31 -21.99 -0.76
CA ILE A 139 -8.21 -21.07 -0.44
C ILE A 139 -8.23 -20.76 1.05
N ALA A 140 -7.06 -20.88 1.68
CA ALA A 140 -6.90 -20.57 3.10
C ALA A 140 -7.24 -19.09 3.40
N PRO A 141 -7.99 -18.80 4.48
CA PRO A 141 -8.28 -17.45 4.90
C PRO A 141 -7.01 -16.61 5.14
N GLY A 142 -7.12 -15.30 4.89
CA GLY A 142 -6.04 -14.35 5.07
C GLY A 142 -4.95 -14.40 4.00
N SER A 143 -5.00 -15.29 3.01
CA SER A 143 -3.97 -15.41 1.97
C SER A 143 -3.87 -14.17 1.07
N THR A 144 -4.99 -13.53 0.76
CA THR A 144 -5.05 -12.47 -0.27
C THR A 144 -5.41 -11.09 0.27
N ILE A 145 -5.79 -10.98 1.56
CA ILE A 145 -6.13 -9.71 2.22
C ILE A 145 -5.03 -8.65 2.10
N VAL A 146 -3.76 -9.08 2.11
CA VAL A 146 -2.60 -8.19 1.99
C VAL A 146 -2.60 -7.42 0.67
N SER A 147 -3.10 -8.00 -0.42
CA SER A 147 -3.19 -7.29 -1.69
C SER A 147 -4.20 -6.14 -1.64
N PHE A 148 -5.17 -6.16 -0.72
CA PHE A 148 -6.22 -5.15 -0.57
C PHE A 148 -5.86 -4.05 0.44
N GLN A 149 -4.63 -4.01 0.95
CA GLN A 149 -4.14 -2.94 1.82
C GLN A 149 -4.41 -1.50 1.32
N PRO A 150 -4.41 -1.21 0.00
CA PRO A 150 -4.75 0.13 -0.48
C PRO A 150 -6.14 0.62 -0.07
N PHE A 151 -7.07 -0.31 0.18
CA PHE A 151 -8.48 -0.02 0.47
C PHE A 151 -8.83 -0.09 1.97
N LEU A 152 -7.82 -0.08 2.84
CA LEU A 152 -8.03 -0.11 4.30
C LEU A 152 -8.70 1.16 4.83
N GLY A 153 -8.70 2.27 4.08
CA GLY A 153 -9.42 3.49 4.46
C GLY A 153 -10.93 3.32 4.30
N GLU A 154 -11.32 2.55 3.29
CA GLU A 154 -12.65 2.43 2.72
C GLU A 154 -13.41 1.24 3.30
N SER A 155 -12.70 0.21 3.80
CA SER A 155 -13.32 -0.98 4.38
C SER A 155 -12.87 -1.24 5.82
N SER A 156 -13.83 -1.21 6.75
CA SER A 156 -13.61 -1.68 8.11
C SER A 156 -13.40 -3.19 8.18
N ARG A 157 -14.00 -3.95 7.25
CA ARG A 157 -13.88 -5.42 7.19
C ARG A 157 -12.48 -5.83 6.76
N LEU A 158 -11.94 -5.21 5.71
CA LEU A 158 -10.53 -5.43 5.32
C LEU A 158 -9.58 -5.11 6.48
N ARG A 159 -9.86 -4.03 7.21
CA ARG A 159 -9.06 -3.61 8.36
C ARG A 159 -9.09 -4.64 9.49
N GLN A 160 -10.26 -5.18 9.79
CA GLN A 160 -10.45 -6.24 10.78
C GLN A 160 -9.73 -7.53 10.37
N ASP A 161 -9.88 -7.96 9.12
CA ASP A 161 -9.26 -9.18 8.63
C ASP A 161 -7.74 -9.06 8.56
N LEU A 162 -7.21 -7.92 8.10
CA LEU A 162 -5.78 -7.69 8.10
C LEU A 162 -5.21 -7.68 9.52
N ARG A 163 -5.92 -7.08 10.48
CA ARG A 163 -5.52 -7.11 11.90
C ARG A 163 -5.52 -8.53 12.47
N THR A 164 -6.47 -9.35 12.04
CA THR A 164 -6.64 -10.73 12.52
C THR A 164 -5.58 -11.66 11.94
N TYR A 165 -5.40 -11.66 10.62
CA TYR A 165 -4.51 -12.60 9.94
C TYR A 165 -3.06 -12.09 9.82
N HIS A 166 -2.83 -10.77 9.80
CA HIS A 166 -1.50 -10.16 9.59
C HIS A 166 -1.26 -8.95 10.50
N PRO A 167 -1.23 -9.12 11.83
CA PRO A 167 -1.19 -8.00 12.79
C PRO A 167 0.02 -7.09 12.60
N LEU A 168 1.19 -7.63 12.26
CA LEU A 168 2.38 -6.82 11.96
C LEU A 168 2.14 -5.91 10.74
N ARG A 169 1.56 -6.45 9.67
CA ARG A 169 1.25 -5.67 8.46
C ARG A 169 0.18 -4.62 8.75
N TYR A 170 -0.83 -4.95 9.54
CA TYR A 170 -1.84 -4.00 9.99
C TYR A 170 -1.19 -2.80 10.68
N TRP A 171 -0.38 -3.01 11.72
CA TRP A 171 0.25 -1.89 12.43
C TRP A 171 1.21 -1.10 11.55
N THR A 172 1.98 -1.76 10.68
CA THR A 172 2.83 -1.06 9.70
C THR A 172 1.99 -0.17 8.78
N SER A 173 0.83 -0.64 8.30
CA SER A 173 -0.09 0.13 7.47
C SER A 173 -0.78 1.30 8.20
N GLU A 174 -0.99 1.19 9.52
CA GLU A 174 -1.53 2.29 10.34
C GLU A 174 -0.49 3.37 10.64
N VAL A 175 0.77 2.96 10.82
CA VAL A 175 1.88 3.87 11.10
C VAL A 175 2.37 4.54 9.82
N PHE A 176 2.64 3.75 8.77
CA PHE A 176 3.14 4.19 7.47
C PHE A 176 2.04 4.06 6.40
N HIS A 177 1.39 5.16 6.07
CA HIS A 177 0.30 5.20 5.10
C HIS A 177 0.75 4.89 3.68
N SER A 178 1.98 5.27 3.30
CA SER A 178 2.52 4.90 1.99
C SER A 178 2.68 3.39 1.82
N TYR A 179 2.95 2.66 2.91
CA TYR A 179 3.09 1.20 2.90
C TYR A 179 1.81 0.47 2.52
N ARG A 180 0.63 1.07 2.74
CA ARG A 180 -0.67 0.51 2.30
C ARG A 180 -0.70 0.21 0.80
N TYR A 181 0.10 0.93 0.02
CA TYR A 181 0.13 0.84 -1.43
C TYR A 181 1.21 -0.10 -1.97
N ASN A 182 1.94 -0.79 -1.10
CA ASN A 182 2.89 -1.84 -1.49
C ASN A 182 2.17 -3.14 -1.86
N SER A 183 1.42 -3.09 -2.97
CA SER A 183 0.55 -4.16 -3.44
C SER A 183 0.49 -4.20 -4.97
N PRO A 184 0.29 -5.38 -5.59
CA PRO A 184 -0.01 -5.50 -7.02
C PRO A 184 -1.21 -4.67 -7.49
N ILE A 185 -2.11 -4.27 -6.57
CA ILE A 185 -3.24 -3.39 -6.89
C ILE A 185 -2.77 -2.00 -7.32
N LEU A 186 -1.68 -1.47 -6.77
CA LEU A 186 -1.16 -0.17 -7.20
C LEU A 186 -0.74 -0.22 -8.69
N GLU A 187 0.03 -1.24 -9.06
CA GLU A 187 0.46 -1.46 -10.45
C GLU A 187 -0.74 -1.56 -11.40
N LYS A 188 -1.73 -2.39 -11.03
CA LYS A 188 -2.97 -2.51 -11.81
C LYS A 188 -3.71 -1.18 -11.88
N SER A 189 -3.85 -0.46 -10.77
CA SER A 189 -4.56 0.82 -10.76
C SER A 189 -3.91 1.84 -11.69
N LEU A 190 -2.57 1.91 -11.72
CA LEU A 190 -1.83 2.76 -12.65
C LEU A 190 -2.09 2.39 -14.12
N LEU A 191 -2.13 1.09 -14.44
CA LEU A 191 -2.43 0.61 -15.80
C LEU A 191 -3.84 1.00 -16.28
N TYR A 192 -4.78 1.15 -15.35
CA TYR A 192 -6.19 1.51 -15.61
C TYR A 192 -6.51 2.98 -15.27
N LEU A 193 -5.51 3.86 -15.17
CA LEU A 193 -5.74 5.30 -15.01
C LEU A 193 -6.27 5.98 -16.28
N THR A 194 -5.84 5.50 -17.45
CA THR A 194 -6.08 6.16 -18.75
C THR A 194 -6.97 5.35 -19.70
N LYS A 195 -7.46 4.19 -19.25
CA LYS A 195 -8.35 3.29 -19.99
C LYS A 195 -9.75 3.39 -19.44
#